data_AF-A0A9W5TWX5-F1
#
_entry.id   AF-A0A9W5TWX5-F1
#
_cell.length_a   1.000
_cell.length_b   1.000
_cell.length_c   1.000
_cell.angle_alpha   90.00
_cell.angle_beta   90.00
_cell.angle_gamma   90.00
#
_symmetry.space_group_name_H-M   'P 1'
#
loop_
_entity.id
_entity.type
_entity.pdbx_description
1 polymer ?
#
loop_
_entity_poly.entity_id
_entity_poly.type
_entity_poly.pdbx_seq_one_letter_code
_entity_poly.pdbx_strand_id
1 'polypeptide(L)' 'MSEHNDDSFRDMNMKQKIGTVVGVTLFIAVVSGFIIGIYLFGMAGIFELLGIQYTSVWSLIIFVVSFFILKNSP' A
#
# COMPACT_ATOMS: atom_id res chain seq x y z
N MET A 1 -22.25 1.19 52.94
CA MET A 1 -21.04 0.72 52.25
C MET A 1 -21.27 0.99 50.78
N SER A 2 -20.76 2.12 50.26
CA SER A 2 -21.03 2.54 48.87
C SER A 2 -20.08 1.81 47.94
N GLU A 3 -20.65 0.87 47.18
CA GLU A 3 -20.01 0.14 46.09
C GLU A 3 -19.71 1.13 44.95
N HIS A 4 -18.49 1.67 44.95
CA HIS A 4 -17.99 2.55 43.89
C HIS A 4 -17.35 1.65 42.83
N ASN A 5 -18.18 1.10 41.94
CA ASN A 5 -17.73 0.46 40.71
C ASN A 5 -17.38 1.56 39.70
N ASP A 6 -16.25 2.23 39.92
CA ASP A 6 -15.59 3.05 38.89
C ASP A 6 -14.88 2.13 37.89
N ASP A 7 -15.64 1.26 37.21
CA ASP A 7 -15.19 0.63 35.97
C ASP A 7 -15.25 1.69 34.88
N SER A 8 -14.20 2.51 34.93
CA SER A 8 -13.95 3.63 34.04
C SER A 8 -13.95 3.13 32.60
N PHE A 9 -14.97 3.54 31.86
CA PHE A 9 -15.06 3.52 30.39
C PHE A 9 -13.82 4.10 29.66
N ARG A 10 -12.80 4.61 30.40
CA ARG A 10 -11.52 5.09 29.89
C ARG A 10 -10.49 4.00 29.61
N ASP A 11 -10.65 2.77 30.10
CA ASP A 11 -9.65 1.69 29.90
C ASP A 11 -10.02 0.72 28.75
N MET A 12 -11.28 0.80 28.27
CA MET A 12 -11.63 0.19 27.01
C MET A 12 -11.20 1.12 25.87
N ASN A 13 -10.61 0.53 24.82
CA ASN A 13 -10.60 1.02 23.44
C ASN A 13 -9.37 1.76 22.87
N MET A 14 -8.24 1.96 23.54
CA MET A 14 -7.02 2.41 22.83
C MET A 14 -6.46 1.29 21.93
N LYS A 15 -6.33 0.07 22.45
CA LYS A 15 -5.83 -1.09 21.70
C LYS A 15 -6.76 -1.51 20.56
N GLN A 16 -8.08 -1.49 20.78
CA GLN A 16 -9.06 -1.79 19.71
C GLN A 16 -9.04 -0.72 18.62
N LYS A 17 -9.01 0.58 18.98
CA LYS A 17 -8.92 1.68 18.02
C LYS A 17 -7.65 1.61 17.17
N ILE A 18 -6.51 1.28 17.79
CA ILE A 18 -5.24 1.06 17.06
C ILE A 18 -5.34 -0.17 16.15
N GLY A 19 -5.89 -1.29 16.64
CA GLY A 19 -6.09 -2.50 15.84
C GLY A 19 -6.95 -2.25 14.59
N THR A 20 -8.03 -1.49 14.72
CA THR A 20 -8.87 -1.10 13.58
C THR A 20 -8.11 -0.21 12.59
N VAL A 21 -7.39 0.82 13.06
CA VAL A 21 -6.62 1.71 12.18
C VAL A 21 -5.51 0.96 11.44
N VAL A 22 -4.79 0.09 12.13
CA VAL A 22 -3.75 -0.76 11.54
C VAL A 22 -4.36 -1.72 10.51
N GLY A 23 -5.49 -2.36 10.84
CA GLY A 23 -6.19 -3.26 9.93
C GLY A 23 -6.63 -2.56 8.64
N VAL A 24 -7.25 -1.39 8.74
CA VAL A 24 -7.68 -0.60 7.57
C VAL A 24 -6.47 -0.10 6.77
N THR A 25 -5.43 0.39 7.44
CA THR A 25 -4.21 0.86 6.77
C THR A 25 -3.53 -0.27 6.00
N LEU A 26 -3.41 -1.44 6.61
CA LEU A 26 -2.83 -2.61 5.97
C LEU A 26 -3.68 -3.06 4.79
N PHE A 27 -5.01 -3.06 4.93
CA PHE A 27 -5.92 -3.41 3.84
C PHE A 27 -5.74 -2.48 2.64
N ILE A 28 -5.69 -1.16 2.87
CA ILE A 28 -5.44 -0.16 1.82
C ILE A 28 -4.07 -0.38 1.19
N ALA A 29 -3.03 -0.64 1.99
CA ALA A 29 -1.68 -0.89 1.50
C ALA A 29 -1.61 -2.14 0.61
N VAL A 30 -2.28 -3.23 1.00
CA VAL A 30 -2.35 -4.47 0.22
C VAL A 30 -3.09 -4.23 -1.10
N VAL A 31 -4.25 -3.60 -1.07
CA VAL A 31 -5.01 -3.30 -2.30
C VAL A 31 -4.21 -2.39 -3.24
N SER A 32 -3.60 -1.34 -2.70
CA SER A 32 -2.77 -0.42 -3.47
C SER A 32 -1.55 -1.12 -4.06
N GLY A 33 -0.87 -1.95 -3.26
CA GLY A 33 0.27 -2.75 -3.69
C GLY A 33 -0.12 -3.76 -4.77
N PHE A 34 -1.31 -4.35 -4.69
CA PHE A 34 -1.81 -5.28 -5.70
C PHE A 34 -2.09 -4.59 -7.03
N ILE A 35 -2.70 -3.40 -7.00
CA ILE A 35 -2.94 -2.58 -8.21
C ILE A 35 -1.60 -2.22 -8.87
N ILE A 36 -0.63 -1.72 -8.09
CA ILE A 36 0.70 -1.37 -8.59
C ILE A 36 1.42 -2.62 -9.11
N GLY A 37 1.33 -3.75 -8.40
CA GLY A 37 1.94 -5.01 -8.77
C GLY A 37 1.42 -5.55 -10.09
N ILE A 38 0.10 -5.53 -10.31
CA ILE A 38 -0.51 -5.92 -11.60
C ILE A 38 -0.04 -4.99 -12.72
N TYR A 39 0.02 -3.69 -12.48
CA TYR A 39 0.48 -2.73 -13.48
C TYR A 39 1.94 -2.98 -13.89
N LEU A 40 2.82 -3.19 -12.91
CA LEU A 40 4.23 -3.56 -13.16
C LEU A 40 4.34 -4.92 -13.84
N PHE A 41 3.55 -5.90 -13.43
CA PHE A 41 3.53 -7.22 -14.07
C PHE A 41 3.09 -7.14 -15.55
N GLY A 42 2.09 -6.32 -15.85
CA GLY A 42 1.69 -6.04 -17.23
C GLY A 42 2.82 -5.40 -18.05
N MET A 43 3.52 -4.43 -17.48
CA MET A 43 4.69 -3.80 -18.13
C MET A 43 5.84 -4.79 -18.34
N ALA A 44 6.12 -5.66 -17.36
CA ALA A 44 7.13 -6.71 -17.49
C ALA A 44 6.78 -7.66 -18.65
N GLY A 45 5.52 -8.07 -18.77
CA GLY A 45 5.05 -8.88 -19.89
C GLY A 45 5.19 -8.17 -21.24
N ILE A 46 4.86 -6.87 -21.32
CA ILE A 46 5.06 -6.08 -22.54
C ILE A 46 6.56 -5.99 -22.89
N PHE A 47 7.43 -5.78 -21.90
CA PHE A 47 8.87 -5.69 -22.12
C PHE A 47 9.45 -6.99 -22.63
N GLU A 48 9.00 -8.12 -22.08
CA GLU A 48 9.36 -9.46 -22.56
C GLU A 48 8.93 -9.68 -24.02
N LEU A 49 7.69 -9.30 -24.38
CA LEU A 49 7.19 -9.40 -25.75
C LEU A 49 7.95 -8.51 -26.74
N LEU A 50 8.46 -7.38 -26.28
CA LEU A 50 9.27 -6.45 -27.08
C LEU A 50 10.76 -6.81 -27.09
N GLY A 51 11.19 -7.84 -26.36
CA GLY A 51 12.60 -8.23 -26.22
C GLY A 51 13.44 -7.22 -25.42
N ILE A 52 12.80 -6.37 -24.62
CA ILE A 52 13.47 -5.36 -23.79
C ILE A 52 14.01 -6.04 -22.53
N GLN A 53 15.34 -6.17 -22.43
CA GLN A 53 15.98 -6.68 -21.22
C GLN A 53 15.93 -5.62 -20.12
N TYR A 54 15.09 -5.86 -19.10
CA TYR A 54 15.17 -5.15 -17.84
C TYR A 54 15.99 -6.00 -16.86
N THR A 55 17.08 -5.44 -16.34
CA THR A 55 18.00 -6.16 -15.45
C THR A 55 17.50 -6.24 -14.01
N SER A 56 16.51 -5.43 -13.64
CA SER A 56 15.99 -5.38 -12.28
C SER A 56 14.57 -4.86 -12.21
N VAL A 57 13.78 -5.33 -11.25
CA VAL A 57 12.46 -4.77 -10.93
C VAL A 57 12.57 -3.27 -10.59
N TRP A 58 13.71 -2.84 -10.05
CA TRP A 58 13.98 -1.42 -9.81
C TRP A 58 14.04 -0.59 -11.09
N SER A 59 14.57 -1.12 -12.19
CA SER A 59 14.59 -0.38 -13.46
C SER A 59 13.20 -0.23 -14.04
N LEU A 60 12.33 -1.24 -13.84
CA LEU A 60 10.93 -1.20 -14.24
C LEU A 60 10.15 -0.14 -13.45
N ILE A 61 10.35 -0.07 -12.13
CA ILE A 61 9.72 0.95 -11.28
C ILE A 61 10.17 2.36 -11.70
N ILE A 62 11.48 2.56 -11.88
CA ILE A 62 12.03 3.85 -12.33
C ILE A 62 11.44 4.23 -13.69
N PHE A 63 11.37 3.29 -14.63
CA PHE A 63 10.77 3.54 -15.95
C PHE A 63 9.33 4.04 -15.85
N VAL A 64 8.50 3.37 -15.05
CA VAL A 64 7.09 3.76 -14.85
C VAL A 64 6.96 5.14 -14.21
N VAL A 65 7.76 5.43 -13.17
CA VAL A 65 7.74 6.73 -12.47
C VAL A 65 8.23 7.84 -13.41
N SER A 66 9.33 7.63 -14.12
CA SER A 66 9.86 8.59 -15.10
C SER A 66 8.86 8.86 -16.24
N PHE A 67 8.17 7.83 -16.73
CA PHE A 67 7.12 8.01 -17.75
C PHE A 67 5.97 8.87 -17.23
N PHE A 68 5.54 8.66 -15.99
CA PHE A 68 4.49 9.47 -15.36
C PHE A 68 4.91 10.92 -15.16
N ILE A 69 6.16 11.16 -14.75
CA ILE A 69 6.72 12.51 -14.60
C ILE A 69 6.80 13.19 -15.97
N LEU A 70 7.31 12.51 -17.00
CA LEU A 70 7.42 13.05 -18.35
C LEU A 70 6.04 13.39 -18.94
N LYS A 71 5.06 12.50 -18.75
CA LYS A 71 3.68 12.70 -19.21
C LYS A 71 3.01 13.92 -18.57
N ASN A 72 3.28 14.18 -17.30
CA ASN A 72 2.71 15.31 -16.56
C ASN A 72 3.64 16.53 -16.52
N SER A 73 4.74 16.50 -17.25
CA SER A 73 5.57 17.69 -17.47
C SER A 73 4.83 18.62 -18.43
N PRO A 74 4.74 19.93 -18.15
CA PRO A 74 4.18 20.92 -19.06
C PRO A 74 4.97 21.00 -20.37
#